data_AF-A0A353N716-F1
#
_entry.id   AF-A0A353N716-F1
#
_cell.length_a   1.000
_cell.length_b   1.000
_cell.length_c   1.000
_cell.angle_alpha   90.00
_cell.angle_beta   90.00
_cell.angle_gamma   90.00
#
_symmetry.space_group_name_H-M   'P 1'
#
loop_
_entity.id
_entity.type
_entity.pdbx_description
1 polymer ?
#
loop_
_entity_poly.entity_id
_entity_poly.type
_entity_poly.pdbx_seq_one_letter_code
_entity_poly.pdbx_strand_id
1 'polypeptide(L)' 'MNCHRVQNLLSAYLDQEISSEERRLIRNHIFKCPTCSKSYEELSNIKSFLGNLEPPTLEMNSPPNFSLSLEEI' A
#
# COMPACT_ATOMS: atom_id res chain seq x y z
N MET A 1 -14.30 8.52 -16.21
CA MET A 1 -13.24 7.50 -15.98
C MET A 1 -13.87 6.12 -16.12
N ASN A 2 -13.14 5.14 -16.67
CA ASN A 2 -13.61 3.77 -16.86
C ASN A 2 -13.11 2.83 -15.75
N CYS A 3 -13.71 1.65 -15.62
CA CYS A 3 -13.39 0.68 -14.57
C CYS A 3 -11.92 0.23 -14.63
N HIS A 4 -11.38 0.00 -15.82
CA HIS A 4 -9.99 -0.45 -16.00
C HIS A 4 -9.00 0.54 -15.39
N ARG A 5 -9.12 1.83 -15.69
CA ARG A 5 -8.24 2.86 -15.13
C ARG A 5 -8.42 3.01 -13.63
N VAL A 6 -9.65 2.88 -13.12
CA VAL A 6 -9.91 2.93 -11.66
C VAL A 6 -9.23 1.77 -10.96
N GLN A 7 -9.42 0.53 -11.44
CA GLN A 7 -8.81 -0.66 -10.86
C GLN A 7 -7.28 -0.58 -10.82
N ASN A 8 -6.66 -0.08 -11.89
CA ASN A 8 -5.20 0.10 -11.93
C ASN A 8 -4.69 1.14 -10.93
N LEU A 9 -5.54 2.08 -10.48
CA LEU A 9 -5.15 3.17 -9.57
C LEU A 9 -5.66 2.96 -8.14
N LEU A 10 -6.37 1.86 -7.83
CA LEU A 10 -6.95 1.65 -6.50
C LEU A 10 -5.88 1.55 -5.39
N SER A 11 -4.75 0.90 -5.65
CA SER A 11 -3.66 0.82 -4.67
C SER A 11 -3.07 2.19 -4.36
N ALA A 12 -2.67 2.94 -5.41
CA ALA A 12 -2.17 4.32 -5.26
C ALA A 12 -3.21 5.25 -4.60
N TYR A 13 -4.51 5.05 -4.89
CA TYR A 13 -5.60 5.76 -4.20
C TYR A 13 -5.62 5.48 -2.70
N LEU A 14 -5.48 4.21 -2.28
CA LEU A 14 -5.43 3.79 -0.87
C LEU A 14 -4.17 4.30 -0.15
N ASP A 15 -3.06 4.42 -0.87
CA ASP A 15 -1.78 4.94 -0.35
C ASP A 15 -1.69 6.47 -0.40
N GLN A 16 -2.73 7.12 -0.94
CA GLN A 16 -2.83 8.57 -1.14
C GLN A 16 -1.84 9.14 -2.16
N GLU A 17 -1.22 8.31 -2.98
CA GLU A 17 -0.19 8.62 -3.99
C GLU A 17 -0.78 9.01 -5.35
N ILE A 18 -1.87 9.78 -5.35
CA ILE A 18 -2.54 10.25 -6.57
C ILE A 18 -2.88 11.74 -6.46
N SER A 19 -3.08 12.37 -7.61
CA SER A 19 -3.50 13.77 -7.66
C SER A 19 -4.88 14.00 -7.04
N SER A 20 -5.16 15.24 -6.61
CA SER A 20 -6.46 15.63 -6.05
C SER A 20 -7.60 15.47 -7.06
N GLU A 21 -7.34 15.73 -8.34
CA GLU A 21 -8.30 15.53 -9.43
C GLU A 21 -8.65 14.05 -9.60
N GLU A 22 -7.64 13.17 -9.67
CA GLU A 22 -7.85 11.72 -9.81
C GLU A 22 -8.58 11.15 -8.60
N ARG A 23 -8.25 11.62 -7.39
CA ARG A 23 -8.95 11.23 -6.17
C ARG A 23 -10.45 11.53 -6.25
N ARG A 24 -10.83 12.69 -6.77
CA ARG A 24 -12.24 13.07 -6.96
C ARG A 24 -12.92 12.15 -7.98
N LEU A 25 -12.28 11.91 -9.12
CA LEU A 25 -12.81 11.08 -10.20
C LEU A 25 -13.00 9.62 -9.76
N ILE A 26 -12.00 9.05 -9.09
CA ILE A 26 -12.02 7.68 -8.56
C ILE A 26 -13.12 7.55 -7.51
N ARG A 27 -13.21 8.47 -6.54
CA ARG A 27 -14.25 8.45 -5.51
C ARG A 27 -15.66 8.45 -6.11
N ASN A 28 -15.93 9.34 -7.07
CA ASN A 28 -17.23 9.40 -7.74
C ASN A 28 -17.51 8.12 -8.55
N HIS A 29 -16.50 7.47 -9.11
CA HIS A 29 -16.68 6.19 -9.81
C HIS A 29 -16.98 5.04 -8.85
N ILE A 30 -16.20 4.88 -7.79
CA ILE A 30 -16.42 3.86 -6.74
C ILE A 30 -17.85 3.96 -6.20
N PHE A 31 -18.33 5.18 -5.93
CA PHE A 31 -19.69 5.40 -5.44
C PHE A 31 -20.80 4.91 -6.40
N LYS A 32 -20.54 4.89 -7.70
CA LYS A 32 -21.53 4.54 -8.75
C LYS A 32 -21.34 3.14 -9.34
N CYS A 33 -20.16 2.56 -9.20
CA CYS A 33 -19.81 1.28 -9.81
C CYS A 33 -19.65 0.21 -8.72
N PRO A 34 -20.59 -0.74 -8.61
CA PRO A 34 -20.53 -1.78 -7.59
C PRO A 34 -19.28 -2.68 -7.73
N THR A 35 -18.83 -2.93 -8.96
CA THR A 35 -17.62 -3.73 -9.21
C THR A 35 -16.37 -3.06 -8.64
N CYS A 36 -16.16 -1.77 -8.92
CA CYS A 36 -15.01 -1.04 -8.39
C CYS A 36 -15.14 -0.76 -6.88
N SER A 37 -16.36 -0.60 -6.37
CA SER A 37 -16.61 -0.52 -4.92
C SER A 37 -16.16 -1.79 -4.21
N LYS A 38 -16.52 -2.96 -4.75
CA LYS A 38 -16.11 -4.25 -4.20
C LYS A 38 -14.59 -4.40 -4.22
N SER A 39 -13.92 -4.10 -5.34
CA SER A 39 -12.46 -4.17 -5.42
C SER A 39 -11.76 -3.23 -4.44
N TYR A 40 -12.32 -2.02 -4.23
CA TYR A 40 -11.81 -1.08 -3.23
C TYR A 40 -11.92 -1.65 -1.81
N GLU A 41 -13.07 -2.21 -1.46
CA GLU A 41 -13.32 -2.82 -0.14
C GLU A 41 -12.37 -3.99 0.12
N GLU A 42 -12.21 -4.90 -0.86
CA GLU A 42 -11.30 -6.04 -0.77
C GLU A 42 -9.85 -5.59 -0.51
N LEU A 43 -9.34 -4.63 -1.28
CA LEU A 43 -7.99 -4.10 -1.09
C LEU A 43 -7.84 -3.34 0.23
N SER A 44 -8.83 -2.56 0.64
CA SER A 44 -8.85 -1.85 1.92
C SER A 44 -8.80 -2.83 3.10
N ASN A 45 -9.55 -3.93 3.02
CA ASN A 45 -9.55 -4.97 4.04
C ASN A 45 -8.18 -5.63 4.15
N ILE A 46 -7.58 -6.02 3.01
CA ILE A 46 -6.22 -6.61 2.99
C ILE A 46 -5.21 -5.65 3.62
N LYS A 47 -5.22 -4.37 3.22
CA LYS A 47 -4.33 -3.34 3.79
C LYS A 47 -4.51 -3.22 5.30
N SER A 48 -5.76 -3.24 5.80
CA SER A 48 -6.04 -3.20 7.22
C SER A 48 -5.54 -4.44 7.96
N PHE A 49 -5.75 -5.65 7.42
CA PHE A 49 -5.25 -6.88 8.03
C PHE A 49 -3.73 -6.89 8.13
N LEU A 50 -3.04 -6.52 7.05
CA LEU A 50 -1.57 -6.47 7.02
C LEU A 50 -1.02 -5.38 7.94
N GLY A 51 -1.67 -4.22 8.04
CA GLY A 51 -1.27 -3.14 8.92
C GLY A 51 -1.46 -3.43 10.42
N ASN A 52 -2.27 -4.43 10.76
CA ASN A 52 -2.53 -4.87 12.13
C ASN A 52 -1.69 -6.08 12.55
N LEU A 53 -0.79 -6.57 11.70
CA LEU A 53 0.13 -7.64 12.08
C LEU A 53 1.09 -7.13 13.16
N GLU A 54 1.33 -7.95 14.18
CA GLU A 54 2.37 -7.66 15.15
C GLU A 54 3.73 -7.64 14.42
N PRO A 55 4.56 -6.62 14.66
CA PRO A 55 5.90 -6.61 14.12
C PRO A 55 6.65 -7.84 14.65
N PRO A 56 7.55 -8.44 13.83
CA PRO A 56 8.34 -9.56 14.30
C PRO A 56 9.10 -9.16 15.56
N THR A 57 9.08 -10.02 16.58
CA THR A 57 9.93 -9.85 17.75
C THR A 57 11.38 -9.94 17.30
N LEU A 58 12.15 -8.89 17.57
CA LEU A 58 13.60 -8.92 17.36
C LEU A 58 14.19 -9.87 18.40
N GLU A 59 14.35 -11.14 18.03
CA GLU A 59 15.24 -12.07 18.73
C GLU A 59 16.67 -11.58 18.50
N MET A 60 17.11 -10.65 19.34
CA MET A 60 18.43 -10.03 19.31
C MET A 60 19.49 -11.02 19.80
N ASN A 61 19.65 -12.12 19.08
CA ASN A 61 20.88 -12.90 19.15
C ASN A 61 21.98 -12.02 18.55
N SER A 62 22.73 -11.38 19.46
CA SER A 62 23.96 -10.58 19.31
C SER A 62 24.32 -10.12 17.90
N PRO A 63 24.59 -8.81 17.68
CA PRO A 63 24.98 -8.32 16.36
C PRO A 63 26.15 -9.14 15.80
N PRO A 64 26.11 -9.58 14.53
CA PRO A 64 27.30 -10.10 13.89
C PRO A 64 28.35 -8.99 13.97
N ASN A 65 29.54 -9.34 14.42
CA ASN A 65 30.70 -8.47 14.46
C ASN A 65 30.96 -7.97 13.02
N PHE A 66 30.36 -6.83 12.66
CA PHE A 66 30.72 -6.09 11.46
C PHE A 66 32.03 -5.36 11.77
N SER A 67 33.11 -6.13 11.81
CA SER A 67 34.45 -5.61 11.69
C SER A 67 34.55 -4.98 10.29
N LEU A 68 34.25 -3.69 10.20
CA LEU A 68 34.55 -2.86 9.05
C LEU A 68 36.07 -2.79 8.92
N SER A 69 36.66 -3.70 8.15
CA SER A 69 38.00 -3.52 7.61
C SER A 69 37.93 -2.45 6.53
N LEU A 70 38.08 -1.19 6.93
CA LEU A 70 38.50 -0.13 6.03
C LEU A 70 39.96 -0.42 5.67
N GLU A 71 40.18 -1.18 4.60
CA GLU A 71 41.42 -1.06 3.85
C GLU A 71 41.30 0.22 3.01
N GLU A 72 41.91 1.28 3.52
CA GLU A 72 42.13 2.53 2.80
C GLU A 72 43.00 2.25 1.56
N ILE A 73 42.50 2.64 0.38
CA ILE A 73 43.29 2.82 -0.85
C ILE A 73 43.32 4.32 -1.16
#